data_AF-A0A9D6R029-F1
#
_entry.id   AF-A0A9D6R029-F1
#
_cell.length_a   1.000
_cell.length_b   1.000
_cell.length_c   1.000
_cell.angle_alpha   90.00
_cell.angle_beta   90.00
_cell.angle_gamma   90.00
#
_symmetry.space_group_name_H-M   'P 1'
#
loop_
_entity.id
_entity.type
_entity.pdbx_description
1 polymer ?
#
loop_
_entity_poly.entity_id
_entity_poly.type
_entity_poly.pdbx_seq_one_letter_code
_entity_poly.pdbx_strand_id
1 'polypeptide(L)'
;MTKSTPGITSRGFGIRFTSSSAYRVFEFNDSNTADNYQYDGTAEEANPTDVTLASGITVTVTGNPPSSAVNGNSNVLIFDKHGLAKATTWAGGGRIYVIQLSGVSQIRCVTLDDVRIREGVWDAANSSCAIQ
;
A
#
# COMPACT_ATOMS: atom_id res chain seq x y z
N MET A 1 16.74 -6.75 5.98
CA MET A 1 16.70 -6.53 4.53
C MET A 1 18.06 -6.05 4.08
N THR A 2 18.75 -6.82 3.24
CA THR A 2 19.96 -6.36 2.56
C THR A 2 19.54 -5.35 1.51
N LYS A 3 20.17 -4.17 1.51
CA LYS A 3 19.91 -3.12 0.50
C LYS A 3 20.26 -3.69 -0.89
N SER A 4 19.28 -3.84 -1.78
CA SER A 4 19.57 -4.15 -3.19
C SER A 4 20.36 -2.99 -3.81
N THR A 5 21.24 -3.30 -4.75
CA THR A 5 21.87 -2.27 -5.59
C THR A 5 20.77 -1.65 -6.45
N PRO A 6 20.43 -0.36 -6.28
CA PRO A 6 19.28 0.20 -6.97
C PRO A 6 19.52 0.20 -8.49
N GLY A 7 18.49 -0.15 -9.26
CA GLY A 7 18.51 0.03 -10.72
C GLY A 7 18.67 1.50 -11.08
N ILE A 8 19.20 1.82 -12.27
CA ILE A 8 19.33 3.22 -12.73
C ILE A 8 17.96 3.93 -12.76
N THR A 9 16.90 3.15 -13.00
CA THR A 9 15.49 3.58 -13.00
C THR A 9 14.78 3.43 -11.66
N SER A 10 15.51 3.10 -10.59
CA SER A 10 14.94 3.02 -9.24
C SER A 10 14.40 4.38 -8.82
N ARG A 11 13.12 4.44 -8.44
CA ARG A 11 12.43 5.64 -7.96
C ARG A 11 11.98 5.53 -6.51
N GLY A 12 12.07 4.35 -5.91
CA GLY A 12 11.77 4.14 -4.49
C GLY A 12 11.39 2.69 -4.24
N PHE A 13 10.29 2.50 -3.50
CA PHE A 13 9.80 1.16 -3.17
C PHE A 13 8.28 1.12 -3.24
N GLY A 14 7.75 -0.09 -3.36
CA GLY A 14 6.33 -0.32 -3.33
C GLY A 14 5.92 -1.51 -2.47
N ILE A 15 4.65 -1.50 -2.11
CA ILE A 15 3.97 -2.59 -1.39
C ILE A 15 2.75 -2.98 -2.20
N ARG A 16 2.64 -4.22 -2.65
CA ARG A 16 1.43 -4.76 -3.29
C ARG A 16 0.82 -5.87 -2.45
N PHE A 17 -0.41 -5.68 -1.99
CA PHE A 17 -1.23 -6.75 -1.43
C PHE A 17 -1.57 -7.76 -2.53
N THR A 18 -1.14 -9.00 -2.32
CA THR A 18 -1.41 -10.13 -3.22
C THR A 18 -2.65 -10.91 -2.78
N SER A 19 -3.03 -10.79 -1.52
CA SER A 19 -4.28 -11.26 -0.93
C SER A 19 -4.60 -10.47 0.35
N SER A 20 -5.68 -10.80 1.05
CA SER A 20 -5.95 -10.24 2.39
C SER A 20 -4.97 -10.72 3.46
N SER A 21 -4.15 -11.74 3.18
CA SER A 21 -3.21 -12.34 4.13
C SER A 21 -1.76 -12.31 3.66
N ALA A 22 -1.47 -11.63 2.55
CA ALA A 22 -0.12 -11.54 2.00
C ALA A 22 0.09 -10.25 1.21
N TYR A 23 1.32 -9.77 1.24
CA TYR A 23 1.77 -8.64 0.45
C TYR A 23 3.19 -8.87 -0.07
N ARG A 24 3.57 -8.09 -1.07
CA ARG A 24 4.89 -8.08 -1.67
C ARG A 24 5.50 -6.72 -1.47
N VAL A 25 6.74 -6.67 -1.02
CA VAL A 25 7.58 -5.46 -1.05
C VAL A 25 8.48 -5.54 -2.26
N PHE A 26 8.66 -4.44 -2.98
CA PHE A 26 9.53 -4.40 -4.15
C PHE A 26 10.23 -3.06 -4.26
N GLU A 27 11.36 -3.04 -4.96
CA GLU A 27 11.97 -1.81 -5.44
C GLU A 27 11.17 -1.32 -6.64
N PHE A 28 10.70 -0.07 -6.58
CA PHE A 28 9.92 0.51 -7.66
C PHE A 28 10.85 1.08 -8.72
N ASN A 29 10.93 0.37 -9.85
CA ASN A 29 11.66 0.80 -11.03
C ASN A 29 10.67 1.40 -12.02
N ASP A 30 10.50 2.72 -11.95
CA ASP A 30 9.67 3.46 -12.90
C ASP A 30 10.33 3.36 -14.28
N SER A 31 9.77 2.49 -15.11
CA SER A 31 10.30 2.19 -16.44
C SER A 31 9.86 3.24 -17.46
N ASN A 32 8.92 4.10 -17.06
CA ASN A 32 8.37 5.16 -17.88
C ASN A 32 9.30 6.39 -17.85
N THR A 33 9.65 6.91 -19.02
CA THR A 33 10.50 8.10 -19.16
C THR A 33 9.84 9.39 -18.67
N ALA A 34 8.55 9.35 -18.33
CA ALA A 34 7.78 10.50 -17.85
C ALA A 34 7.91 10.76 -16.34
N ASP A 35 8.58 9.89 -15.56
CA ASP A 35 8.76 10.02 -14.10
C ASP A 35 7.44 10.35 -13.36
N ASN A 36 6.36 9.71 -13.78
CA ASN A 36 5.01 10.01 -13.29
C ASN A 36 4.68 9.27 -11.99
N TYR A 37 5.59 8.42 -11.49
CA TYR A 37 5.36 7.55 -10.34
C TYR A 37 4.09 6.71 -10.49
N GLN A 38 3.74 6.35 -11.72
CA GLN A 38 2.59 5.51 -12.01
C GLN A 38 3.04 4.05 -11.99
N TYR A 39 2.32 3.20 -11.28
CA TYR A 39 2.56 1.76 -11.34
C TYR A 39 1.91 1.17 -12.58
N ASP A 40 2.72 0.81 -13.57
CA ASP A 40 2.28 0.32 -14.88
C ASP A 40 2.23 -1.22 -14.96
N GLY A 41 2.77 -1.92 -13.95
CA GLY A 41 2.60 -3.36 -13.80
C GLY A 41 3.75 -4.05 -13.09
N THR A 42 3.68 -5.39 -13.00
CA THR A 42 4.66 -6.18 -12.25
C THR A 42 6.06 -6.17 -12.86
N ALA A 43 6.23 -5.68 -14.09
CA ALA A 43 7.55 -5.47 -14.70
C ALA A 43 8.37 -4.39 -13.97
N GLU A 44 7.71 -3.50 -13.23
CA GLU A 44 8.34 -2.42 -12.44
C GLU A 44 8.67 -2.85 -11.01
N GLU A 45 8.31 -4.09 -10.63
CA GLU A 45 8.64 -4.69 -9.34
C GLU A 45 10.02 -5.35 -9.38
N ALA A 46 11.06 -4.58 -9.06
CA ALA A 46 12.40 -5.14 -8.93
C ALA A 46 12.62 -5.75 -7.54
N ASN A 47 13.40 -6.84 -7.50
CA ASN A 47 13.82 -7.51 -6.27
C ASN A 47 12.65 -7.80 -5.29
N PRO A 48 11.53 -8.39 -5.74
CA PRO A 48 10.35 -8.55 -4.91
C PRO A 48 10.61 -9.51 -3.74
N THR A 49 10.06 -9.17 -2.59
CA THR A 49 10.03 -10.01 -1.39
C THR A 49 8.58 -10.23 -0.98
N ASP A 50 8.14 -11.48 -1.01
CA ASP A 50 6.80 -11.86 -0.59
C ASP A 50 6.75 -12.04 0.93
N VAL A 51 5.69 -11.51 1.54
CA VAL A 51 5.44 -11.55 2.99
C VAL A 51 4.03 -12.09 3.23
N THR A 52 3.96 -13.20 3.97
CA THR A 52 2.69 -13.74 4.48
C THR A 52 2.45 -13.19 5.88
N LEU A 53 1.23 -12.72 6.14
CA LEU A 53 0.81 -12.31 7.46
C LEU A 53 0.72 -13.51 8.39
N ALA A 54 0.86 -13.28 9.70
CA ALA A 54 0.68 -14.33 10.69
C ALA A 54 -0.74 -14.92 10.60
N SER A 55 -0.86 -16.21 10.95
CA SER A 55 -2.13 -16.93 10.87
C SER A 55 -3.24 -16.19 11.63
N GLY A 56 -4.42 -16.11 11.00
CA GLY A 56 -5.59 -15.42 11.55
C GLY A 56 -5.60 -13.91 11.35
N ILE A 57 -4.55 -13.29 10.82
CA ILE A 57 -4.55 -11.87 10.45
C ILE A 57 -5.01 -11.71 9.01
N THR A 58 -5.98 -10.82 8.81
CA THR A 58 -6.42 -10.38 7.48
C THR A 58 -6.46 -8.86 7.40
N VAL A 59 -6.03 -8.32 6.27
CA VAL A 59 -6.10 -6.91 5.92
C VAL A 59 -7.07 -6.75 4.75
N THR A 60 -8.10 -5.93 4.95
CA THR A 60 -9.02 -5.51 3.90
C THR A 60 -8.80 -4.03 3.64
N VAL A 61 -8.59 -3.66 2.38
CA VAL A 61 -8.43 -2.26 2.00
C VAL A 61 -9.79 -1.69 1.65
N THR A 62 -10.17 -0.59 2.30
CA THR A 62 -11.42 0.14 2.04
C THR A 62 -11.11 1.61 1.69
N GLY A 63 -12.03 2.24 0.96
CA GLY A 63 -11.87 3.58 0.39
C GLY A 63 -11.74 3.56 -1.15
N ASN A 64 -12.03 4.70 -1.77
CA ASN A 64 -12.01 4.82 -3.23
C ASN A 64 -10.63 5.29 -3.73
N PRO A 65 -10.10 4.61 -4.75
CA PRO A 65 -9.35 5.19 -5.82
C PRO A 65 -9.55 6.68 -6.06
N PRO A 66 -8.59 7.62 -6.09
CA PRO A 66 -8.80 8.71 -7.04
C PRO A 66 -9.00 8.07 -8.43
N SER A 67 -9.96 8.57 -9.21
CA SER A 67 -10.32 8.03 -10.54
C SER A 67 -9.16 8.02 -11.54
N SER A 68 -8.06 8.70 -11.21
CA SER A 68 -6.77 8.68 -11.89
C SER A 68 -5.91 7.46 -11.59
N ALA A 69 -6.38 6.48 -10.81
CA ALA A 69 -5.73 5.16 -10.70
C ALA A 69 -5.86 4.41 -12.04
N VAL A 70 -5.06 4.80 -13.02
CA VAL A 70 -4.91 4.10 -14.28
C VAL A 70 -4.51 2.65 -13.95
N ASN A 71 -5.21 1.70 -14.56
CA ASN A 71 -5.10 0.23 -14.36
C ASN A 71 -5.83 -0.37 -13.15
N GLY A 72 -6.58 0.40 -12.35
CA GLY A 72 -7.56 -0.14 -11.39
C GLY A 72 -6.99 -1.02 -10.27
N ASN A 73 -5.67 -1.06 -10.10
CA ASN A 73 -5.00 -2.16 -9.41
C ASN A 73 -4.98 -2.02 -7.90
N SER A 74 -6.06 -1.56 -7.25
CA SER A 74 -6.31 -1.04 -5.87
C SER A 74 -5.58 -1.62 -4.64
N ASN A 75 -4.50 -2.38 -4.79
CA ASN A 75 -3.72 -3.09 -3.79
C ASN A 75 -2.19 -2.77 -3.78
N VAL A 76 -1.70 -1.78 -4.51
CA VAL A 76 -0.31 -1.25 -4.64
C VAL A 76 -0.13 0.13 -3.99
N LEU A 77 0.90 0.29 -3.17
CA LEU A 77 1.39 1.57 -2.66
C LEU A 77 2.77 1.85 -3.23
N ILE A 78 3.04 3.08 -3.65
CA ILE A 78 4.36 3.52 -4.10
C ILE A 78 4.85 4.67 -3.24
N PHE A 79 6.11 4.56 -2.84
CA PHE A 79 6.85 5.54 -2.08
C PHE A 79 8.10 5.92 -2.85
N ASP A 80 8.49 7.19 -2.80
CA ASP A 80 9.78 7.60 -3.32
C ASP A 80 10.94 7.17 -2.40
N LYS A 81 12.16 7.51 -2.81
CA LYS A 81 13.39 7.22 -2.04
C LYS A 81 13.44 7.87 -0.66
N HIS A 82 12.61 8.86 -0.39
CA HIS A 82 12.51 9.52 0.91
C HIS A 82 11.41 8.90 1.79
N GLY A 83 10.71 7.88 1.29
CA GLY A 83 9.57 7.27 1.97
C GLY A 83 8.31 8.11 1.88
N LEU A 84 8.26 9.10 1.00
CA LEU A 84 7.06 9.88 0.75
C LEU A 84 6.18 9.15 -0.23
N ALA A 85 4.95 8.93 0.19
CA ALA A 85 3.95 8.27 -0.60
C ALA A 85 3.52 9.19 -1.76
N LYS A 86 3.34 8.66 -2.98
CA LYS A 86 3.10 9.48 -4.17
C LYS A 86 1.64 9.49 -4.61
N ALA A 87 1.09 10.69 -4.82
CA ALA A 87 -0.32 10.96 -5.08
C ALA A 87 -0.86 10.38 -6.41
N THR A 88 -0.01 10.21 -7.44
CA THR A 88 -0.34 9.48 -8.68
C THR A 88 -0.55 7.98 -8.44
N THR A 89 -0.11 7.50 -7.28
CA THR A 89 -0.24 6.14 -6.74
C THR A 89 -0.74 6.20 -5.30
N TRP A 90 -1.98 6.66 -5.13
CA TRP A 90 -2.91 6.22 -4.08
C TRP A 90 -2.67 6.60 -2.63
N ALA A 91 -1.58 7.29 -2.33
CA ALA A 91 -1.34 7.77 -0.99
C ALA A 91 -2.26 8.94 -0.59
N GLY A 92 -2.63 9.81 -1.53
CA GLY A 92 -3.36 11.05 -1.23
C GLY A 92 -4.88 10.92 -1.13
N GLY A 93 -5.42 9.70 -1.08
CA GLY A 93 -6.87 9.44 -1.14
C GLY A 93 -7.54 9.11 0.20
N GLY A 94 -6.80 9.09 1.31
CA GLY A 94 -7.35 8.72 2.63
C GLY A 94 -7.83 7.26 2.70
N ARG A 95 -6.94 6.32 2.36
CA ARG A 95 -7.26 4.89 2.38
C ARG A 95 -7.28 4.33 3.79
N ILE A 96 -8.16 3.36 4.03
CA ILE A 96 -8.31 2.68 5.31
C ILE A 96 -7.95 1.20 5.14
N TYR A 97 -6.99 0.73 5.92
CA TYR A 97 -6.59 -0.67 6.03
C TYR A 97 -7.29 -1.24 7.24
N VAL A 98 -8.30 -2.07 7.03
CA VAL A 98 -9.05 -2.74 8.09
C VAL A 98 -8.32 -4.04 8.43
N ILE A 99 -7.86 -4.13 9.68
CA ILE A 99 -7.07 -5.24 10.19
C ILE A 99 -7.94 -6.05 11.13
N GLN A 100 -8.18 -7.30 10.76
CA GLN A 100 -8.94 -8.27 11.56
C GLN A 100 -8.01 -9.38 12.01
N LEU A 101 -8.05 -9.69 13.32
CA LEU A 101 -7.46 -10.89 13.89
C LEU A 101 -8.57 -11.89 14.25
N SER A 102 -8.44 -13.14 13.81
CA SER A 102 -9.42 -14.19 14.11
C SER A 102 -9.61 -14.37 15.62
N GLY A 103 -10.87 -14.45 16.05
CA GLY A 103 -11.23 -14.57 17.47
C GLY A 103 -11.19 -13.27 18.28
N VAL A 104 -10.82 -12.14 17.68
CA VAL A 104 -10.85 -10.82 18.34
C VAL A 104 -12.03 -10.02 17.81
N SER A 105 -12.87 -9.53 18.73
CA SER A 105 -14.06 -8.75 18.38
C SER A 105 -13.74 -7.32 17.94
N GLN A 106 -12.68 -6.72 18.51
CA GLN A 106 -12.26 -5.38 18.14
C GLN A 106 -11.44 -5.40 16.84
N ILE A 107 -12.00 -4.77 15.82
CA ILE A 107 -11.35 -4.60 14.52
C ILE A 107 -10.51 -3.33 14.56
N ARG A 108 -9.27 -3.39 14.05
CA ARG A 108 -8.37 -2.24 13.98
C ARG A 108 -8.34 -1.66 12.58
N CYS A 109 -7.94 -0.41 12.47
CA CYS A 109 -7.75 0.23 11.18
C CYS A 109 -6.53 1.12 11.15
N VAL A 110 -5.93 1.26 9.99
CA VAL A 110 -4.86 2.23 9.72
C VAL A 110 -5.30 3.11 8.56
N THR A 111 -5.23 4.42 8.73
CA THR A 111 -5.41 5.37 7.63
C THR A 111 -4.04 5.85 7.14
N LEU A 112 -3.82 5.77 5.84
CA LEU A 112 -2.65 6.34 5.17
C LEU A 112 -3.07 7.53 4.32
N ASP A 113 -2.33 8.63 4.49
CA ASP A 113 -2.40 9.86 3.70
C ASP A 113 -0.96 10.31 3.36
N ASP A 114 -0.81 11.25 2.42
CA ASP A 114 0.49 11.68 1.84
C ASP A 114 1.57 12.00 2.90
N VAL A 115 1.15 12.50 4.07
CA VAL A 115 2.04 12.92 5.16
C VAL A 115 1.70 12.31 6.51
N ARG A 116 0.78 11.33 6.57
CA ARG A 116 0.25 10.82 7.85
C ARG A 116 -0.06 9.33 7.81
N ILE A 117 0.33 8.65 8.88
CA ILE A 117 -0.13 7.31 9.25
C ILE A 117 -0.88 7.46 10.56
N ARG A 118 -2.14 7.01 10.62
CA ARG A 118 -2.92 7.03 11.87
C ARG A 118 -3.53 5.67 12.09
N GLU A 119 -3.53 5.22 13.34
CA GLU A 119 -4.18 3.99 13.77
C GLU A 119 -5.51 4.32 14.46
N GLY A 120 -6.46 3.40 14.40
CA GLY A 120 -7.74 3.54 15.07
C GLY A 120 -8.47 2.23 15.28
N VAL A 121 -9.70 2.35 15.74
CA VAL A 121 -10.68 1.25 15.81
C VAL A 121 -11.60 1.37 14.60
N TRP A 122 -11.84 0.25 13.92
CA TRP A 122 -12.73 0.24 12.77
C TRP A 122 -14.19 0.29 13.22
N ASP A 123 -14.91 1.30 12.76
CA ASP A 123 -16.35 1.43 12.92
C ASP A 123 -17.04 0.88 11.67
N ALA A 124 -17.49 -0.37 11.78
CA ALA A 124 -18.17 -1.06 10.68
C ALA A 124 -19.54 -0.42 10.33
N ALA A 125 -20.20 0.26 11.27
CA ALA A 125 -21.49 0.89 11.02
C ALA A 125 -21.35 2.11 10.10
N ASN A 126 -20.26 2.86 10.26
CA ASN A 126 -19.98 4.06 9.48
C ASN A 126 -18.92 3.86 8.39
N SER A 127 -18.38 2.64 8.25
CA SER A 127 -17.26 2.34 7.36
C SER A 127 -16.09 3.32 7.51
N SER A 128 -15.75 3.63 8.76
CA SER A 128 -14.78 4.67 9.09
C SER A 128 -13.75 4.19 10.11
N CYS A 129 -12.61 4.87 10.14
CA CYS A 129 -11.56 4.60 11.12
C CYS A 129 -11.62 5.65 12.24
N ALA A 130 -12.04 5.23 13.43
CA ALA A 130 -12.05 6.09 14.62
C ALA A 130 -10.61 6.19 15.17
N ILE A 131 -9.91 7.25 14.76
CA ILE A 131 -8.53 7.53 15.16
C ILE A 131 -8.43 7.68 16.68
N GLN A 132 -7.44 7.02 17.28
CA GLN A 132 -7.12 7.11 18.71
C GLN A 132 -5.87 7.96 18.96
#